data_AF-A0A962V3R9-F1
#
_entry.id   AF-A0A962V3R9-F1
#
_cell.length_a   1.000
_cell.length_b   1.000
_cell.length_c   1.000
_cell.angle_alpha   90.00
_cell.angle_beta   90.00
_cell.angle_gamma   90.00
#
_symmetry.space_group_name_H-M   'P 1'
#
loop_
_entity.id
_entity.type
_entity.pdbx_description
1 polymer ?
#
loop_
_entity_poly.entity_id
_entity_poly.type
_entity_poly.pdbx_seq_one_letter_code
_entity_poly.pdbx_strand_id
1 'polypeptide(L)'
;MRINARLENDYAEKLEYLKKQTQLSTTEIVKQAIDLLYRQSKSKPGEKIKALLESDFIGCGEGPEDLSTHYKQYLTESLAKKHDLD
;
A
#
# COMPACT_ATOMS: atom_id res chain seq x y z
N MET A 1 28.11 14.57 0.30
CA MET A 1 28.11 14.96 -1.13
C MET A 1 27.41 16.30 -1.27
N ARG A 2 27.95 17.23 -2.07
CA ARG A 2 27.29 18.51 -2.38
C ARG A 2 26.75 18.46 -3.80
N ILE A 3 25.51 18.91 -4.00
CA ILE A 3 24.84 18.90 -5.29
C ILE A 3 24.48 20.35 -5.62
N ASN A 4 24.88 20.82 -6.80
CA ASN A 4 24.42 22.09 -7.36
C ASN A 4 23.61 21.73 -8.61
N ALA A 5 22.33 22.10 -8.65
CA ALA A 5 21.44 21.81 -9.75
C ALA A 5 20.72 23.09 -10.19
N ARG A 6 20.63 23.28 -11.50
CA ARG A 6 19.79 24.33 -12.08
C ARG A 6 18.43 23.72 -12.39
N LEU A 7 17.38 24.30 -11.84
CA LEU A 7 16.01 23.90 -12.12
C LEU A 7 15.43 24.86 -13.17
N GLU A 8 14.82 24.29 -14.21
CA GLU A 8 13.99 25.05 -15.15
C GLU A 8 12.70 25.51 -14.46
N ASN A 9 12.04 26.52 -15.02
CA ASN A 9 10.89 27.20 -14.40
C ASN A 9 9.81 26.21 -13.95
N ASP A 10 9.44 25.24 -14.80
CA ASP A 10 8.43 24.23 -14.50
C ASP A 10 8.76 23.39 -13.24
N TYR A 11 10.04 23.06 -13.03
CA TYR A 11 10.45 22.30 -11.85
C TYR A 11 10.59 23.18 -10.61
N ALA A 12 10.95 24.45 -10.79
CA ALA A 12 10.96 25.43 -9.71
C ALA A 12 9.54 25.66 -9.17
N GLU A 13 8.54 25.78 -10.04
CA GLU A 13 7.13 25.92 -9.64
C GLU A 13 6.62 24.70 -8.87
N LYS A 14 6.92 23.49 -9.37
CA LYS A 14 6.59 22.24 -8.67
C LYS A 14 7.24 22.17 -7.28
N LEU A 15 8.50 22.58 -7.18
CA LEU A 15 9.21 22.60 -5.90
C LEU A 15 8.58 23.60 -4.92
N GLU A 16 8.24 24.80 -5.36
CA GLU A 16 7.57 25.80 -4.50
C GLU A 16 6.18 25.34 -4.07
N TYR A 17 5.43 24.69 -4.96
CA TYR A 17 4.16 24.06 -4.60
C TYR A 17 4.34 23.02 -3.49
N LEU A 18 5.31 22.10 -3.64
CA LEU A 18 5.59 21.07 -2.64
C LEU A 18 6.00 21.67 -1.29
N LYS A 19 6.83 22.71 -1.30
CA LYS A 19 7.22 23.44 -0.07
C LYS A 19 6.00 24.01 0.66
N LYS A 20 5.07 24.65 -0.07
CA LYS A 20 3.85 25.21 0.52
C LYS A 20 2.95 24.13 1.13
N GLN A 21 2.75 23.02 0.42
CA GLN A 21 1.82 21.98 0.84
C GLN A 21 2.36 21.13 2.00
N THR A 22 3.67 20.86 2.00
CA THR A 22 4.30 19.96 2.98
C THR A 22 4.96 20.68 4.14
N GLN A 23 5.16 22.00 4.02
CA GLN A 23 5.94 22.83 4.95
C GLN A 23 7.39 22.38 5.13
N LEU A 24 7.91 21.58 4.18
CA LEU A 24 9.28 21.09 4.21
C LEU A 24 10.23 22.04 3.49
N SER A 25 11.49 22.02 3.91
CA SER A 25 12.58 22.69 3.19
C SER A 25 12.90 22.00 1.87
N THR A 26 13.52 22.72 0.94
CA THR A 26 14.03 22.16 -0.33
C THR A 26 14.90 20.94 -0.09
N THR A 27 15.77 20.98 0.93
CA THR A 27 16.66 19.87 1.27
C THR A 27 15.88 18.62 1.67
N GLU A 28 14.83 18.75 2.47
CA GLU A 28 14.00 17.62 2.90
C GLU A 28 13.22 17.02 1.73
N ILE A 29 12.65 17.87 0.88
CA ILE A 29 11.94 17.43 -0.33
C ILE A 29 12.89 16.65 -1.25
N VAL A 30 14.10 17.16 -1.49
CA VAL A 30 15.10 16.48 -2.32
C VAL A 30 15.51 15.14 -1.72
N LYS A 31 15.74 15.07 -0.39
CA LYS A 31 16.04 13.80 0.29
C LYS A 31 14.92 12.78 0.12
N GLN A 32 13.67 13.18 0.34
CA GLN A 32 12.53 12.29 0.19
C GLN A 32 12.35 11.82 -1.27
N ALA A 33 12.55 12.70 -2.24
CA ALA A 33 12.49 12.35 -3.66
C ALA A 33 13.58 11.33 -4.04
N ILE A 34 14.80 11.51 -3.53
CA ILE A 34 15.89 10.54 -3.71
C ILE A 34 15.53 9.19 -3.08
N ASP A 35 15.04 9.18 -1.84
CA ASP A 35 14.65 7.94 -1.16
C ASP A 35 13.52 7.21 -1.89
N LEU A 36 12.56 7.96 -2.45
CA LEU A 36 11.47 7.41 -3.24
C LEU A 36 11.99 6.78 -4.54
N LEU A 37 12.85 7.49 -5.28
CA LEU A 37 13.45 6.98 -6.51
C LEU A 37 14.35 5.77 -6.24
N TYR A 38 15.12 5.81 -5.15
CA TYR A 38 15.95 4.68 -4.72
C TYR A 38 15.10 3.46 -4.38
N ARG A 39 14.02 3.62 -3.61
CA ARG A 39 13.09 2.53 -3.31
C ARG A 39 12.42 1.98 -4.57
N GLN A 40 11.98 2.84 -5.47
CA GLN A 40 11.35 2.41 -6.73
C GLN A 40 12.30 1.64 -7.63
N SER A 41 13.56 2.09 -7.75
CA SER A 41 14.58 1.41 -8.55
C SER A 41 15.08 0.10 -7.93
N LYS A 42 15.06 -0.01 -6.59
CA LYS A 42 15.40 -1.24 -5.86
C LYS A 42 14.27 -2.27 -5.84
N SER A 43 13.02 -1.83 -5.86
CA SER A 43 11.87 -2.72 -5.79
C SER A 43 11.76 -3.53 -7.08
N LYS A 44 12.22 -4.78 -7.04
CA LYS A 44 12.03 -5.71 -8.16
C LYS A 44 10.53 -5.98 -8.34
N PRO A 45 10.02 -6.08 -9.58
CA PRO A 45 8.66 -6.57 -9.81
C PRO A 45 8.52 -7.95 -9.17
N GLY A 46 7.83 -8.04 -8.03
CA GLY A 46 7.69 -9.26 -7.23
C GLY A 46 7.92 -9.07 -5.72
N GLU A 47 8.80 -8.16 -5.28
CA GLU A 47 9.09 -8.01 -3.84
C GLU A 47 7.90 -7.45 -3.04
N LYS A 48 7.09 -6.58 -3.64
CA LYS A 48 5.89 -6.02 -2.99
C LYS A 48 4.79 -7.07 -2.79
N ILE A 49 4.57 -7.93 -3.79
CA ILE A 49 3.64 -9.07 -3.67
C ILE A 49 4.18 -10.07 -2.66
N LYS A 50 5.49 -10.32 -2.67
CA LYS A 50 6.12 -11.23 -1.72
C LYS A 50 5.95 -10.75 -0.28
N ALA A 51 6.18 -9.48 0.02
CA ALA A 51 5.96 -8.92 1.36
C ALA A 51 4.49 -8.99 1.80
N LEU A 52 3.54 -8.85 0.86
CA LEU A 52 2.11 -9.03 1.15
C LEU A 52 1.76 -10.49 1.42
N LEU A 53 2.26 -11.42 0.59
CA LEU A 53 2.06 -12.87 0.76
C LEU A 53 2.73 -13.42 2.01
N GLU A 54 3.84 -12.82 2.43
CA GLU A 54 4.58 -13.16 3.67
C GLU A 54 4.02 -12.44 4.91
N SER A 55 3.06 -11.53 4.74
CA SER A 55 2.45 -10.82 5.87
C SER A 55 1.25 -11.59 6.42
N ASP A 56 0.99 -11.43 7.72
CA ASP A 56 -0.23 -11.91 8.39
C ASP A 56 -1.51 -11.15 7.94
N PHE A 57 -1.39 -10.27 6.94
CA PHE A 57 -2.51 -9.51 6.38
C PHE A 57 -3.39 -10.34 5.45
N ILE A 58 -2.83 -11.38 4.81
CA ILE A 58 -3.64 -12.30 4.01
C ILE A 58 -4.42 -13.18 4.98
N GLY A 59 -5.72 -12.91 5.09
CA GLY A 59 -6.63 -13.68 5.92
C GLY A 59 -6.60 -15.16 5.52
N CYS A 60 -6.16 -16.01 6.44
CA CYS A 60 -6.23 -17.47 6.34
C CYS A 60 -7.68 -17.92 6.60
N GLY A 61 -8.51 -17.85 5.56
CA GLY A 61 -9.86 -18.41 5.57
C GLY A 61 -9.95 -19.54 4.55
N GLU A 62 -10.24 -20.75 5.03
CA GLU A 62 -10.63 -21.87 4.16
C GLU A 62 -12.15 -21.95 4.12
N GLY A 63 -12.71 -22.19 2.94
CA GLY A 63 -14.15 -22.30 2.77
C GLY A 63 -14.55 -22.78 1.38
N PRO A 64 -15.84 -23.09 1.19
CA PRO A 64 -16.39 -23.46 -0.12
C PRO A 64 -16.10 -22.39 -1.19
N GLU A 65 -15.92 -22.80 -2.45
CA GLU A 65 -15.67 -21.88 -3.57
C GLU A 65 -16.78 -20.82 -3.74
N ASP A 66 -18.01 -21.18 -3.39
CA ASP A 66 -19.20 -20.36 -3.45
C ASP A 66 -19.56 -19.69 -2.11
N LEU A 67 -18.67 -19.76 -1.12
CA LEU A 67 -18.89 -19.19 0.22
C LEU A 67 -19.25 -17.71 0.15
N SER A 68 -18.61 -16.93 -0.72
CA SER A 68 -18.91 -15.50 -0.89
C SER A 68 -20.34 -15.25 -1.36
N THR A 69 -20.91 -16.17 -2.14
CA THR A 69 -22.25 -16.05 -2.73
C THR A 69 -23.32 -16.55 -1.76
N HIS A 70 -23.05 -17.65 -1.05
CA HIS A 70 -24.02 -18.32 -0.18
C HIS A 70 -23.73 -18.16 1.32
N TYR A 71 -22.92 -17.18 1.73
CA TYR A 71 -22.45 -17.03 3.12
C TYR A 71 -23.57 -17.01 4.17
N LYS A 72 -24.73 -16.41 3.86
CA LYS A 72 -25.87 -16.36 4.78
C LYS A 72 -26.46 -17.74 5.04
N GLN A 73 -26.61 -18.54 3.98
CA GLN A 73 -27.12 -19.90 4.09
C GLN A 73 -26.16 -20.75 4.93
N TYR A 74 -24.87 -20.74 4.59
CA TYR A 74 -23.85 -21.46 5.36
C TYR A 74 -23.81 -21.05 6.84
N LEU A 75 -23.95 -19.75 7.11
CA LEU A 75 -24.01 -19.24 8.48
C LEU A 75 -25.27 -19.73 9.21
N THR A 76 -26.44 -19.62 8.58
CA THR A 76 -27.72 -20.05 9.17
C THR A 76 -27.71 -21.56 9.47
N GLU A 77 -27.27 -22.39 8.52
CA GLU A 77 -27.14 -23.84 8.71
C GLU A 77 -26.16 -24.17 9.84
N SER A 78 -25.01 -23.49 9.88
CA SER A 78 -24.01 -23.68 10.93
C SER A 78 -24.53 -23.30 12.32
N LEU A 79 -25.29 -22.20 12.42
CA LEU A 79 -25.91 -21.79 13.68
C LEU A 79 -27.02 -22.76 14.11
N ALA A 80 -27.89 -23.17 13.19
CA ALA A 80 -28.95 -24.12 13.47
C ALA A 80 -28.37 -25.43 14.02
N LYS A 81 -27.34 -25.96 13.35
CA LYS A 81 -26.59 -27.15 13.79
C LYS A 81 -25.91 -26.97 15.15
N LYS A 82 -25.38 -25.79 15.45
CA LYS A 82 -24.69 -25.52 16.71
C LYS A 82 -25.65 -25.43 17.90
N HIS A 83 -26.88 -25.02 17.65
CA HIS A 83 -27.90 -24.75 18.68
C HIS A 83 -29.05 -25.76 18.66
N ASP A 84 -28.94 -26.85 17.91
CA ASP A 84 -29.97 -27.89 17.74
C ASP A 84 -31.35 -27.31 17.40
N LEU A 85 -31.37 -26.32 16.50
CA LEU A 85 -32.60 -25.74 15.98
C LEU A 85 -32.99 -26.53 14.71
N ASP A 86 -33.99 -27.40 14.85
CA ASP A 86 -34.64 -28.14 13.73
C ASP A 86 -35.51 -27.22 12.87
#